data_AF-A0A955RHJ2-F1
#
_entry.id   AF-A0A955RHJ2-F1
#
_cell.length_a   1.000
_cell.length_b   1.000
_cell.length_c   1.000
_cell.angle_alpha   90.00
_cell.angle_beta   90.00
_cell.angle_gamma   90.00
#
_symmetry.space_group_name_H-M   'P 1'
#
loop_
_entity.id
_entity.type
_entity.pdbx_description
1 polymer ?
#
loop_
_entity_poly.entity_id
_entity_poly.type
_entity_poly.pdbx_seq_one_letter_code
_entity_poly.pdbx_strand_id
1 'polypeptide(L)'
;TIDFLEVYGYDKNYDFSKLENPKLDSLVEDIAKKKKSWNEIEIDKKEKKIKLAEGQRIDLGGIGKGYAIDLAFNHLKNVCPNFLINAGGDIRSSGKNLENKYWLTELKTPDGSAGQIELENMSLSSSGSWARKVKQFHHLIDPRLGKPVEKNYSTVFVLGDTSIKTDTWATALFILGQETAESKADGVSAIFL
;
A
#
# COMPACT_ATOMS: atom_id res chain seq x y z
N THR A 1 -7.66 -8.01 8.68
CA THR A 1 -7.50 -9.41 8.26
C THR A 1 -7.80 -9.49 6.78
N ILE A 2 -7.12 -10.38 6.04
CA ILE A 2 -7.38 -10.65 4.61
C ILE A 2 -8.83 -11.07 4.36
N ASP A 3 -9.49 -11.63 5.37
CA ASP A 3 -10.89 -12.06 5.29
C ASP A 3 -11.82 -10.92 4.82
N PHE A 4 -11.55 -9.67 5.22
CA PHE A 4 -12.33 -8.52 4.75
C PHE A 4 -12.15 -8.28 3.26
N LEU A 5 -10.92 -8.36 2.74
CA LEU A 5 -10.65 -8.23 1.31
C LEU A 5 -11.40 -9.29 0.51
N GLU A 6 -11.34 -10.55 0.95
CA GLU A 6 -12.01 -11.66 0.27
C GLU A 6 -13.54 -11.56 0.30
N VAL A 7 -14.11 -10.99 1.36
CA VAL A 7 -15.56 -10.73 1.47
C VAL A 7 -16.03 -9.71 0.44
N TYR A 8 -15.19 -8.72 0.10
CA TYR A 8 -15.45 -7.76 -0.97
C TYR A 8 -15.03 -8.26 -2.37
N GLY A 9 -14.62 -9.52 -2.49
CA GLY A 9 -14.22 -10.10 -3.78
C GLY A 9 -12.77 -9.80 -4.16
N TYR A 10 -11.97 -9.15 -3.31
CA TYR A 10 -10.51 -9.02 -3.50
C TYR A 10 -9.77 -10.29 -3.05
N ASP A 11 -10.29 -11.46 -3.45
CA ASP A 11 -9.63 -12.74 -3.26
C ASP A 11 -8.72 -13.07 -4.45
N LYS A 12 -8.09 -14.25 -4.42
CA LYS A 12 -7.21 -14.73 -5.50
C LYS A 12 -7.88 -14.81 -6.89
N ASN A 13 -9.21 -14.89 -6.95
CA ASN A 13 -9.97 -15.03 -8.18
C ASN A 13 -10.63 -13.72 -8.62
N TYR A 14 -10.54 -12.65 -7.81
CA TYR A 14 -11.23 -11.39 -8.04
C TYR A 14 -12.75 -11.56 -8.23
N ASP A 15 -13.39 -12.41 -7.41
CA ASP A 15 -14.83 -12.69 -7.49
C ASP A 15 -15.68 -11.55 -6.89
N PHE A 16 -15.96 -10.55 -7.72
CA PHE A 16 -16.79 -9.40 -7.35
C PHE A 16 -18.30 -9.66 -7.35
N SER A 17 -18.75 -10.86 -7.71
CA SER A 17 -20.17 -11.24 -7.56
C SER A 17 -20.59 -11.23 -6.08
N LYS A 18 -19.64 -11.42 -5.16
CA LYS A 18 -19.84 -11.32 -3.71
C LYS A 18 -20.38 -9.97 -3.24
N LEU A 19 -20.15 -8.90 -4.01
CA LEU A 19 -20.67 -7.57 -3.71
C LEU A 19 -22.21 -7.48 -3.82
N GLU A 20 -22.84 -8.47 -4.44
CA GLU A 20 -24.30 -8.57 -4.59
C GLU A 20 -24.95 -9.40 -3.48
N ASN A 21 -24.14 -9.92 -2.55
CA ASN A 21 -24.63 -10.70 -1.43
C ASN A 21 -25.44 -9.80 -0.47
N PRO A 22 -26.75 -10.05 -0.25
CA PRO A 22 -27.57 -9.24 0.64
C PRO A 22 -27.14 -9.31 2.11
N LYS A 23 -26.27 -10.27 2.47
CA LYS A 23 -25.71 -10.45 3.82
C LYS A 23 -24.30 -9.88 3.95
N LEU A 24 -23.79 -9.11 2.98
CA LEU A 24 -22.42 -8.59 2.99
C LEU A 24 -22.05 -7.90 4.31
N ASP A 25 -22.90 -6.99 4.80
CA ASP A 25 -22.65 -6.30 6.07
C ASP A 25 -22.60 -7.26 7.27
N SER A 26 -23.53 -8.23 7.34
CA SER A 26 -23.53 -9.25 8.40
C SER A 26 -22.26 -10.11 8.37
N LEU A 27 -21.75 -10.44 7.18
CA LEU A 27 -20.50 -11.19 7.03
C LEU A 27 -19.30 -10.36 7.52
N VAL A 28 -19.26 -9.06 7.20
CA VAL A 28 -18.24 -8.14 7.71
C VAL A 28 -18.27 -8.08 9.24
N GLU A 29 -19.45 -7.96 9.85
CA GLU A 29 -19.59 -7.96 11.31
C GLU A 29 -19.10 -9.27 11.95
N ASP A 30 -19.44 -10.41 11.35
CA ASP A 30 -19.01 -11.72 11.85
C ASP A 30 -17.49 -11.91 11.77
N ILE A 31 -16.87 -11.43 10.69
CA ILE A 31 -15.41 -11.38 10.58
C ILE A 31 -14.85 -10.44 11.65
N ALA A 32 -15.43 -9.25 11.84
CA ALA A 32 -14.96 -8.27 12.81
C ALA A 32 -14.99 -8.79 14.26
N LYS A 33 -15.98 -9.62 14.62
CA LYS A 33 -16.09 -10.29 15.94
C LYS A 33 -15.02 -11.38 16.14
N LYS A 34 -14.57 -12.02 15.06
CA LYS A 34 -13.65 -13.18 15.10
C LYS A 34 -12.21 -12.82 14.77
N LYS A 35 -11.96 -11.62 14.23
CA LYS A 35 -10.63 -11.22 13.74
C LYS A 35 -9.60 -11.29 14.86
N LYS A 36 -8.44 -11.84 14.51
CA LYS A 36 -7.25 -11.87 15.38
C LYS A 36 -6.48 -10.57 15.26
N SER A 37 -5.89 -10.12 16.36
CA SER A 37 -5.03 -8.94 16.38
C SER A 37 -3.66 -9.27 15.77
N TRP A 38 -3.05 -8.31 15.09
CA TRP A 38 -1.68 -8.46 14.59
C TRP A 38 -0.67 -8.62 15.74
N ASN A 39 -1.00 -8.15 16.95
CA ASN A 39 -0.20 -8.35 18.16
C ASN A 39 -0.12 -9.81 18.62
N GLU A 40 -0.97 -10.70 18.11
CA GLU A 40 -0.93 -12.14 18.41
C GLU A 40 0.08 -12.90 17.53
N ILE A 41 0.66 -12.25 16.52
CA ILE A 41 1.68 -12.86 15.67
C ILE A 41 3.00 -12.90 16.43
N GLU A 42 3.50 -14.11 16.69
CA GLU A 42 4.80 -14.31 17.31
C GLU A 42 5.88 -14.50 16.22
N ILE A 43 6.98 -13.75 16.31
CA ILE A 43 8.11 -13.82 15.38
C ILE A 43 9.35 -14.26 16.14
N ASP A 44 9.83 -15.46 15.84
CA ASP A 44 11.15 -15.94 16.26
C ASP A 44 12.16 -15.62 15.17
N LYS A 45 12.93 -14.54 15.37
CA LYS A 45 13.96 -14.10 14.42
C LYS A 45 15.16 -15.05 14.35
N LYS A 46 15.47 -15.76 15.44
CA LYS A 46 16.62 -16.66 15.51
C LYS A 46 16.35 -17.92 14.68
N GLU A 47 15.19 -18.51 14.90
CA GLU A 47 14.76 -19.73 14.21
C GLU A 47 14.08 -19.44 12.85
N LYS A 48 13.89 -18.15 12.51
CA LYS A 48 13.16 -17.68 11.32
C LYS A 48 11.77 -18.29 11.22
N LYS A 49 11.05 -18.35 12.33
CA LYS A 49 9.70 -18.91 12.43
C LYS A 49 8.69 -17.81 12.75
N ILE A 50 7.51 -17.95 12.15
CA ILE A 50 6.33 -17.15 12.47
C ILE A 50 5.27 -18.11 12.97
N LYS A 51 4.65 -17.77 14.10
CA LYS A 51 3.53 -18.52 14.66
C LYS A 51 2.28 -17.66 14.60
N LEU A 52 1.22 -18.26 14.06
CA LEU A 52 -0.09 -17.64 13.88
C LEU A 52 -1.09 -18.34 14.79
N ALA A 53 -2.04 -17.58 15.33
CA ALA A 53 -3.20 -18.17 15.99
C ALA A 53 -4.03 -18.98 14.98
N GLU A 54 -4.81 -19.94 15.47
CA GLU A 54 -5.71 -20.70 14.60
C GLU A 54 -6.65 -19.76 13.83
N GLY A 55 -6.72 -19.94 12.51
CA GLY A 55 -7.50 -19.11 11.59
C GLY A 55 -6.90 -17.74 11.28
N GLN A 56 -5.78 -17.34 11.87
CA GLN A 56 -5.11 -16.09 11.55
C GLN A 56 -4.36 -16.19 10.20
N ARG A 57 -4.50 -15.17 9.36
CA ARG A 57 -3.91 -15.10 8.03
C ARG A 57 -3.16 -13.78 7.85
N ILE A 58 -2.10 -13.81 7.05
CA ILE A 58 -1.30 -12.65 6.67
C ILE A 58 -1.53 -12.35 5.19
N ASP A 59 -1.76 -11.08 4.88
CA ASP A 59 -1.66 -10.53 3.54
C ASP A 59 -0.48 -9.56 3.48
N LEU A 60 0.32 -9.65 2.43
CA LEU A 60 1.47 -8.77 2.18
C LEU A 60 1.21 -7.81 1.01
N GLY A 61 -0.04 -7.65 0.58
CA GLY A 61 -0.41 -6.80 -0.56
C GLY A 61 -0.03 -5.33 -0.40
N GLY A 62 -0.05 -4.82 0.85
CA GLY A 62 0.30 -3.43 1.18
C GLY A 62 1.79 -3.16 1.46
N ILE A 63 2.68 -4.14 1.25
CA ILE A 63 4.13 -4.00 1.48
C ILE A 63 4.99 -4.71 0.42
N GLY A 64 4.41 -5.69 -0.28
CA GLY A 64 5.15 -6.59 -1.16
C GLY A 64 5.82 -5.88 -2.34
N LYS A 65 5.20 -4.83 -2.90
CA LYS A 65 5.77 -4.07 -4.02
C LYS A 65 6.98 -3.29 -3.54
N GLY A 66 6.85 -2.57 -2.43
CA GLY A 66 7.93 -1.85 -1.79
C GLY A 66 9.13 -2.75 -1.47
N TYR A 67 8.88 -3.92 -0.90
CA TYR A 67 9.93 -4.90 -0.63
C TYR A 67 10.63 -5.40 -1.90
N ALA A 68 9.88 -5.71 -2.96
CA ALA A 68 10.44 -6.15 -4.24
C ALA A 68 11.30 -5.06 -4.90
N ILE A 69 10.84 -3.80 -4.87
CA ILE A 69 11.60 -2.66 -5.39
C ILE A 69 12.91 -2.51 -4.61
N ASP A 70 12.89 -2.60 -3.27
CA ASP A 70 14.09 -2.46 -2.46
C ASP A 70 15.11 -3.58 -2.69
N LEU A 71 14.65 -4.82 -2.93
CA LEU A 71 15.52 -5.92 -3.34
C LEU A 71 16.18 -5.64 -4.69
N ALA A 72 15.40 -5.24 -5.69
CA ALA A 72 15.91 -4.90 -7.00
C ALA A 72 16.88 -3.72 -6.95
N PHE A 73 16.58 -2.68 -6.16
CA PHE A 73 17.44 -1.52 -5.96
C PHE A 73 18.79 -1.92 -5.37
N ASN A 74 18.80 -2.76 -4.34
CA ASN A 74 20.03 -3.22 -3.70
C ASN A 74 20.90 -4.08 -4.61
N HIS A 75 20.30 -4.79 -5.57
CA HIS A 75 21.03 -5.50 -6.61
C HIS A 75 21.61 -4.53 -7.64
N LEU A 76 20.78 -3.64 -8.18
CA LEU A 76 21.13 -2.74 -9.27
C LEU A 76 22.14 -1.67 -8.87
N LYS A 77 22.10 -1.13 -7.65
CA LYS A 77 23.00 -0.05 -7.20
C LYS A 77 24.49 -0.39 -7.29
N ASN A 78 24.84 -1.67 -7.27
CA ASN A 78 26.22 -2.14 -7.39
C ASN A 78 26.65 -2.40 -8.85
N VAL A 79 25.69 -2.39 -9.79
CA VAL A 79 25.89 -2.73 -11.20
C VAL A 79 25.71 -1.50 -12.10
N CYS A 80 24.71 -0.66 -11.80
CA CYS A 80 24.39 0.55 -12.52
C CYS A 80 24.12 1.68 -11.50
N PRO A 81 24.80 2.84 -11.59
CA PRO A 81 24.56 3.96 -10.67
C PRO A 81 23.27 4.73 -10.98
N ASN A 82 22.77 4.65 -12.22
CA ASN A 82 21.67 5.46 -12.73
C ASN A 82 20.52 4.57 -13.23
N PHE A 83 19.42 4.49 -12.49
CA PHE A 83 18.27 3.68 -12.88
C PHE A 83 16.99 4.13 -12.16
N LEU A 84 15.85 3.69 -12.68
CA LEU A 84 14.54 3.83 -12.04
C LEU A 84 13.83 2.49 -12.07
N ILE A 85 13.27 2.09 -10.93
CA ILE A 85 12.44 0.90 -10.80
C ILE A 85 11.00 1.37 -10.65
N ASN A 86 10.07 0.76 -11.38
CA ASN A 86 8.64 1.00 -11.27
C ASN A 86 7.90 -0.33 -11.11
N ALA A 87 7.16 -0.50 -10.02
CA ALA A 87 6.28 -1.64 -9.79
C ALA A 87 4.85 -1.18 -9.53
N GLY A 88 4.06 -1.06 -10.60
CA GLY A 88 2.65 -0.71 -10.52
C GLY A 88 2.38 0.72 -10.05
N GLY A 89 3.30 1.65 -10.35
CA GLY A 89 3.21 3.06 -9.95
C GLY A 89 4.05 3.41 -8.71
N ASP A 90 4.48 2.41 -7.94
CA ASP A 90 5.48 2.61 -6.89
C ASP A 90 6.87 2.62 -7.52
N ILE A 91 7.64 3.66 -7.20
CA ILE A 91 8.87 4.00 -7.92
C ILE A 91 10.00 4.20 -6.93
N ARG A 92 11.22 3.81 -7.33
CA ARG A 92 12.47 4.21 -6.68
C ARG A 92 13.53 4.55 -7.72
N SER A 93 14.22 5.65 -7.51
CA SER A 93 15.28 6.12 -8.41
C SER A 93 16.66 6.02 -7.79
N SER A 94 17.67 5.91 -8.66
CA SER A 94 19.10 6.09 -8.35
C SER A 94 19.71 7.00 -9.42
N GLY A 95 20.51 7.97 -8.98
CA GLY A 95 21.26 8.87 -9.84
C GLY A 95 20.38 9.73 -10.75
N LYS A 96 20.81 9.90 -12.00
CA LYS A 96 20.21 10.79 -13.00
C LYS A 96 19.89 10.06 -14.30
N ASN A 97 18.96 10.59 -15.07
CA ASN A 97 18.60 10.06 -16.38
C ASN A 97 19.66 10.39 -17.45
N LEU A 98 19.41 9.98 -18.70
CA LEU A 98 20.32 10.21 -19.83
C LEU A 98 20.55 11.70 -20.16
N GLU A 99 19.66 12.59 -19.71
CA GLU A 99 19.80 14.04 -19.85
C GLU A 99 20.51 14.70 -18.67
N ASN A 100 21.09 13.92 -17.75
CA ASN A 100 21.72 14.40 -16.51
C ASN A 100 20.75 15.19 -15.58
N LYS A 101 19.47 14.84 -15.61
CA LYS A 101 18.43 15.36 -14.72
C LYS A 101 17.99 14.29 -13.73
N TYR A 102 17.44 14.70 -12.58
CA TYR A 102 16.78 13.73 -11.69
C TYR A 102 15.61 13.06 -12.39
N TRP A 103 15.27 11.87 -11.92
CA TRP A 103 14.18 11.10 -12.51
C TRP A 103 12.85 11.77 -12.19
N LEU A 104 12.03 12.02 -13.21
CA LEU A 104 10.70 12.60 -13.05
C LEU A 104 9.65 11.49 -13.02
N THR A 105 8.67 11.62 -12.12
CA THR A 105 7.45 10.81 -12.15
C THR A 105 6.22 11.68 -12.01
N GLU A 106 5.15 11.24 -12.66
CA GLU A 106 3.84 11.88 -12.62
C GLU A 106 3.05 11.47 -11.38
N LEU A 107 2.34 12.42 -10.78
CA LEU A 107 1.38 12.19 -9.71
C LEU A 107 0.00 11.98 -10.33
N LYS A 108 -0.38 10.72 -10.57
CA LYS A 108 -1.65 10.35 -11.24
C LYS A 108 -2.81 10.23 -10.28
N THR A 109 -3.91 10.93 -10.57
CA THR A 109 -5.20 10.86 -9.88
C THR A 109 -6.29 10.41 -10.86
N PRO A 110 -7.54 10.18 -10.42
CA PRO A 110 -8.66 9.89 -11.32
C PRO A 110 -8.91 10.98 -12.36
N ASP A 111 -8.62 12.24 -12.02
CA ASP A 111 -8.84 13.41 -12.87
C ASP A 111 -7.66 13.67 -13.84
N GLY A 112 -6.65 12.80 -13.81
CA GLY A 112 -5.48 12.86 -14.68
C GLY A 112 -4.20 13.19 -13.92
N SER A 113 -3.38 14.05 -14.51
CA SER A 113 -2.11 14.47 -13.92
C SER A 113 -2.32 15.57 -12.90
N ALA A 114 -1.88 15.37 -11.66
CA ALA A 114 -1.81 16.41 -10.63
C ALA A 114 -0.44 17.09 -10.57
N GLY A 115 0.45 16.78 -11.52
CA GLY A 115 1.80 17.33 -11.59
C GLY A 115 2.88 16.25 -11.66
N GLN A 116 4.13 16.69 -11.55
CA GLN A 116 5.31 15.82 -11.57
C GLN A 116 6.19 16.11 -10.37
N ILE A 117 6.91 15.08 -9.92
CA ILE A 117 7.90 15.17 -8.85
C ILE A 117 9.25 14.61 -9.33
N GLU A 118 10.32 15.32 -8.98
CA GLU A 118 11.69 14.84 -9.17
C GLU A 118 12.10 13.91 -8.02
N LEU A 119 12.75 12.80 -8.37
CA LEU A 119 13.24 11.80 -7.44
C LEU A 119 14.76 11.78 -7.45
N GLU A 120 15.36 12.42 -6.44
CA GLU A 120 16.80 12.35 -6.17
C GLU A 120 17.11 11.18 -5.23
N ASN A 121 17.40 10.00 -5.78
CA ASN A 121 17.70 8.78 -5.00
C ASN A 121 16.59 8.40 -3.98
N MET A 122 15.34 8.72 -4.29
CA MET A 122 14.21 8.52 -3.39
C MET A 122 13.20 7.52 -3.95
N SER A 123 12.34 7.04 -3.06
CA SER A 123 11.17 6.25 -3.41
C SER A 123 9.90 7.06 -3.27
N LEU A 124 8.96 6.83 -4.17
CA LEU A 124 7.59 7.33 -4.14
C LEU A 124 6.64 6.14 -4.28
N SER A 125 5.71 5.98 -3.35
CA SER A 125 4.61 5.03 -3.48
C SER A 125 3.27 5.74 -3.41
N SER A 126 2.23 5.12 -3.96
CA SER A 126 0.88 5.67 -3.86
C SER A 126 -0.18 4.63 -3.48
N SER A 127 -1.23 5.12 -2.82
CA SER A 127 -2.43 4.35 -2.50
C SER A 127 -3.64 5.19 -2.89
N GLY A 128 -4.58 4.61 -3.63
CA GLY A 128 -5.75 5.34 -4.11
C GLY A 128 -7.01 4.49 -4.09
N SER A 129 -8.14 5.11 -3.71
CA SER A 129 -9.46 4.46 -3.67
C SER A 129 -10.03 4.17 -5.06
N TRP A 130 -9.46 4.78 -6.10
CA TRP A 130 -9.80 4.52 -7.49
C TRP A 130 -9.08 3.27 -8.06
N ALA A 131 -7.93 2.92 -7.49
CA ALA A 131 -7.21 1.72 -7.89
C ALA A 131 -8.02 0.47 -7.47
N ARG A 132 -8.30 -0.41 -8.43
CA ARG A 132 -9.09 -1.63 -8.23
C ARG A 132 -10.50 -1.34 -7.66
N LYS A 133 -11.08 -0.18 -7.95
CA LYS A 133 -12.43 0.17 -7.55
C LYS A 133 -13.46 -0.64 -8.35
N VAL A 134 -14.43 -1.23 -7.66
CA VAL A 134 -15.55 -1.94 -8.28
C VAL A 134 -16.84 -1.44 -7.65
N LYS A 135 -17.72 -0.85 -8.47
CA LYS A 135 -18.89 -0.10 -8.01
C LYS A 135 -18.44 0.98 -6.99
N GLN A 136 -19.01 1.01 -5.79
CA GLN A 136 -18.61 1.91 -4.70
C GLN A 136 -17.45 1.36 -3.84
N PHE A 137 -17.02 0.11 -4.02
CA PHE A 137 -16.05 -0.53 -3.14
C PHE A 137 -14.62 -0.43 -3.69
N HIS A 138 -13.64 -0.33 -2.79
CA HIS A 138 -12.22 -0.39 -3.09
C HIS A 138 -11.48 -1.22 -2.04
N HIS A 139 -10.25 -1.64 -2.37
CA HIS A 139 -9.46 -2.57 -1.56
C HIS A 139 -8.79 -1.95 -0.32
N LEU A 140 -8.90 -0.63 -0.11
CA LEU A 140 -8.34 0.06 1.06
C LEU A 140 -9.34 -0.02 2.23
N ILE A 141 -9.29 -1.15 2.94
CA ILE A 141 -10.20 -1.49 4.03
C ILE A 141 -9.66 -0.99 5.37
N ASP A 142 -10.49 -0.31 6.16
CA ASP A 142 -10.17 -0.03 7.56
C ASP A 142 -10.21 -1.33 8.37
N PRO A 143 -9.09 -1.83 8.92
CA PRO A 143 -9.07 -3.08 9.66
C PRO A 143 -9.86 -3.01 10.99
N ARG A 144 -10.24 -1.81 11.45
CA ARG A 144 -11.07 -1.59 12.64
C ARG A 144 -12.54 -1.83 12.33
N LEU A 145 -13.00 -1.37 11.16
CA LEU A 145 -14.42 -1.41 10.74
C LEU A 145 -14.74 -2.56 9.78
N GLY A 146 -13.73 -3.08 9.08
CA GLY A 146 -13.90 -4.08 8.04
C GLY A 146 -14.56 -3.55 6.77
N LYS A 147 -14.58 -2.22 6.55
CA LYS A 147 -15.18 -1.56 5.38
C LYS A 147 -14.16 -0.70 4.63
N PRO A 148 -14.32 -0.45 3.31
CA PRO A 148 -13.50 0.51 2.60
C PRO A 148 -13.57 1.89 3.26
N VAL A 149 -12.44 2.60 3.33
CA VAL A 149 -12.43 3.96 3.89
C VAL A 149 -12.96 4.99 2.89
N GLU A 150 -13.91 5.81 3.30
CA GLU A 150 -14.34 6.98 2.54
C GLU A 150 -13.54 8.20 2.99
N LYS A 151 -12.90 8.89 2.04
CA LYS A 151 -12.05 10.07 2.27
C LYS A 151 -12.42 11.18 1.30
N ASN A 152 -12.06 12.41 1.65
CA ASN A 152 -12.21 13.59 0.79
C ASN A 152 -11.08 13.74 -0.25
N TYR A 153 -10.11 12.81 -0.26
CA TYR A 153 -9.05 12.68 -1.25
C TYR A 153 -9.14 11.29 -1.91
N SER A 154 -8.64 11.20 -3.13
CA SER A 154 -8.67 9.99 -3.95
C SER A 154 -7.39 9.16 -3.85
N THR A 155 -6.27 9.80 -3.56
CA THR A 155 -4.91 9.27 -3.64
C THR A 155 -4.03 9.87 -2.56
N VAL A 156 -3.16 9.04 -1.97
CA VAL A 156 -2.07 9.48 -1.11
C VAL A 156 -0.77 9.07 -1.75
N PHE A 157 0.13 10.02 -1.93
CA PHE A 157 1.50 9.82 -2.39
C PHE A 157 2.44 9.95 -1.20
N VAL A 158 3.38 9.02 -1.06
CA VAL A 158 4.37 9.04 0.03
C VAL A 158 5.77 8.94 -0.52
N LEU A 159 6.62 9.87 -0.11
CA LEU A 159 8.01 10.03 -0.51
C LEU A 159 8.93 9.66 0.66
N GLY A 160 10.01 8.92 0.38
CA GLY A 160 10.93 8.46 1.42
C GLY A 160 12.20 7.82 0.86
N ASP A 161 13.04 7.33 1.75
CA ASP A 161 14.34 6.74 1.43
C ASP A 161 14.27 5.31 0.86
N THR A 162 13.21 4.57 1.21
CA THR A 162 13.03 3.15 0.90
C THR A 162 11.60 2.86 0.46
N SER A 163 11.44 1.96 -0.50
CA SER A 163 10.14 1.63 -1.06
C SER A 163 9.27 0.83 -0.11
N ILE A 164 9.87 0.02 0.76
CA ILE A 164 9.13 -0.67 1.82
C ILE A 164 8.44 0.33 2.76
N LYS A 165 9.12 1.43 3.08
CA LYS A 165 8.61 2.48 3.96
C LYS A 165 7.50 3.26 3.27
N THR A 166 7.70 3.67 2.02
CA THR A 166 6.68 4.44 1.28
C THR A 166 5.43 3.62 0.95
N ASP A 167 5.55 2.35 0.54
CA ASP A 167 4.41 1.46 0.21
C ASP A 167 3.54 1.22 1.47
N THR A 168 4.21 0.93 2.59
CA THR A 168 3.54 0.75 3.89
C THR A 168 2.82 2.01 4.34
N TRP A 169 3.51 3.16 4.30
CA TRP A 169 2.93 4.43 4.74
C TRP A 169 1.86 4.95 3.79
N ALA A 170 1.95 4.72 2.48
CA ALA A 170 0.90 5.11 1.54
C ALA A 170 -0.44 4.46 1.91
N THR A 171 -0.43 3.15 2.20
CA THR A 171 -1.63 2.44 2.65
C THR A 171 -2.09 2.93 4.02
N ALA A 172 -1.17 3.04 4.98
CA ALA A 172 -1.49 3.46 6.35
C ALA A 172 -2.07 4.88 6.40
N LEU A 173 -1.46 5.84 5.71
CA LEU A 173 -1.91 7.24 5.68
C LEU A 173 -3.21 7.40 4.92
N PHE A 174 -3.46 6.61 3.86
CA PHE A 174 -4.76 6.60 3.20
C PHE A 174 -5.89 6.20 4.18
N ILE A 175 -5.65 5.20 5.03
CA ILE A 175 -6.63 4.73 6.00
C ILE A 175 -6.77 5.73 7.17
N LEU A 176 -5.64 6.18 7.71
CA LEU A 176 -5.59 6.97 8.94
C LEU A 176 -5.93 8.45 8.73
N GLY A 177 -5.62 9.01 7.56
CA GLY A 177 -5.82 10.43 7.26
C GLY A 177 -4.64 11.33 7.62
N GLN A 178 -4.78 12.59 7.20
CA GLN A 178 -3.72 13.60 7.24
C GLN A 178 -3.21 13.89 8.66
N GLU A 179 -4.09 13.95 9.67
CA GLU A 179 -3.70 14.20 11.07
C GLU A 179 -2.67 13.17 11.60
N THR A 180 -2.69 11.94 11.06
CA THR A 180 -1.71 10.93 11.45
C THR A 180 -0.36 11.10 10.75
N ALA A 181 -0.34 11.68 9.55
CA ALA A 181 0.91 11.96 8.83
C ALA A 181 1.80 12.91 9.65
N GLU A 182 1.20 13.98 10.18
CA GLU A 182 1.91 15.02 10.93
C GLU A 182 2.47 14.53 12.28
N SER A 183 1.86 13.51 12.88
CA SER A 183 2.21 13.04 14.23
C SER A 183 3.01 11.75 14.27
N LYS A 184 3.01 10.92 13.21
CA LYS A 184 3.58 9.55 13.26
C LYS A 184 4.45 9.14 12.08
N ALA A 185 4.37 9.82 10.93
CA ALA A 185 5.04 9.38 9.72
C ALA A 185 6.51 9.85 9.68
N ASP A 186 7.34 9.31 10.58
CA ASP A 186 8.74 9.72 10.70
C ASP A 186 9.57 9.35 9.45
N GLY A 187 10.30 10.34 8.93
CA GLY A 187 11.16 10.24 7.76
C GLY A 187 10.45 9.87 6.46
N VAL A 188 9.18 10.28 6.30
CA VAL A 188 8.49 10.33 5.00
C VAL A 188 7.76 11.65 4.84
N SER A 189 7.51 12.04 3.59
CA SER A 189 6.62 13.16 3.24
C SER A 189 5.40 12.62 2.53
N ALA A 190 4.24 13.24 2.72
CA ALA A 190 2.99 12.78 2.11
C ALA A 190 2.23 13.92 1.42
N ILE A 191 1.58 13.58 0.29
CA ILE A 191 0.68 14.47 -0.45
C ILE A 191 -0.67 13.77 -0.56
N PHE A 192 -1.75 14.45 -0.19
CA PHE A 192 -3.12 13.97 -0.24
C PHE A 192 -3.85 14.69 -1.36
N LEU A 193 -4.37 13.94 -2.35
CA LEU A 193 -5.03 14.46 -3.56
C LEU A 193 -6.36 13.74 -3.84
#